data_AF-A0A2N6NNX5-F1
#
_entry.id   AF-A0A2N6NNX5-F1
#
_cell.length_a   1.000
_cell.length_b   1.000
_cell.length_c   1.000
_cell.angle_alpha   90.00
_cell.angle_beta   90.00
_cell.angle_gamma   90.00
#
_symmetry.space_group_name_H-M   'P 1'
#
loop_
_entity.id
_entity.type
_entity.pdbx_description
1 polymer ?
#
loop_
_entity_poly.entity_id
_entity_poly.type
_entity_poly.pdbx_seq_one_letter_code
_entity_poly.pdbx_strand_id
1 'polypeptide(L)'
;MLRHILMRWHSFLGLARQRPSWYRDRLREELQERREAVTLLQKLSETADVFYILSRATHDGYPLQQSVPPFRPMRHMLIYAYMILKYTSRWLFYRVAAATACRSASASSEVREVINPAKNKKIGEVAARHGLDTVEFERGLPLLHDNR
;
A
#
# COMPACT_ATOMS: atom_id res chain seq x y z
N MET A 1 10.41 -20.43 0.48
CA MET A 1 10.62 -19.57 -0.70
C MET A 1 9.86 -18.24 -0.63
N LEU A 2 8.52 -18.25 -0.60
CA LEU A 2 7.67 -17.03 -0.61
C LEU A 2 8.03 -15.98 0.46
N ARG A 3 8.24 -16.39 1.72
CA ARG A 3 8.66 -15.48 2.80
C ARG A 3 9.93 -14.70 2.45
N HIS A 4 10.92 -15.34 1.82
CA HIS A 4 12.18 -14.68 1.45
C HIS A 4 11.97 -13.67 0.31
N ILE A 5 11.10 -14.01 -0.65
CA ILE A 5 10.71 -13.09 -1.73
C ILE A 5 10.02 -11.85 -1.13
N LEU A 6 9.08 -12.05 -0.21
CA LEU A 6 8.38 -10.95 0.46
C LEU A 6 9.31 -10.06 1.27
N MET A 7 10.28 -10.63 1.99
CA MET A 7 11.24 -9.83 2.75
C MET A 7 12.12 -8.99 1.83
N ARG A 8 12.64 -9.58 0.74
CA ARG A 8 13.41 -8.86 -0.28
C ARG A 8 12.57 -7.77 -0.95
N TRP A 9 11.31 -8.05 -1.25
CA TRP A 9 10.38 -7.08 -1.83
C TRP A 9 10.11 -5.90 -0.89
N HIS A 10 9.85 -6.17 0.39
CA HIS A 10 9.67 -5.11 1.40
C HIS A 10 10.92 -4.25 1.60
N SER A 11 12.10 -4.86 1.53
CA SER A 11 13.38 -4.14 1.54
C SER A 11 13.55 -3.29 0.26
N PHE A 12 13.18 -3.83 -0.91
CA PHE A 12 13.23 -3.13 -2.19
C PHE A 12 12.33 -1.88 -2.21
N LEU A 13 11.12 -1.97 -1.65
CA LEU A 13 10.22 -0.82 -1.54
C LEU A 13 10.80 0.30 -0.65
N GLY A 14 11.77 -0.01 0.22
CA GLY A 14 12.53 0.97 0.99
C GLY A 14 11.71 1.78 2.00
N LEU A 15 10.52 1.30 2.39
CA LEU A 15 9.59 2.09 3.21
C LEU A 15 10.14 2.30 4.62
N ALA A 16 9.83 3.46 5.19
CA ALA A 16 10.17 3.77 6.58
C ALA A 16 9.45 2.82 7.54
N ARG A 17 10.15 2.43 8.60
CA ARG A 17 9.59 1.59 9.66
C ARG A 17 8.49 2.34 10.40
N GLN A 18 7.37 1.66 10.67
CA GLN A 18 6.26 2.25 11.42
C GLN A 18 6.21 1.77 12.88
N ARG A 19 5.45 2.50 13.70
CA ARG A 19 5.18 2.13 15.11
C ARG A 19 4.14 1.00 15.19
N PRO A 20 4.13 0.18 16.25
CA PRO A 20 3.14 -0.89 16.43
C PRO A 20 1.68 -0.43 16.36
N SER A 21 1.37 0.74 16.94
CA SER A 21 0.01 1.31 16.94
C SER A 21 -0.50 1.53 15.52
N TRP A 22 0.35 2.07 14.65
CA TRP A 22 0.03 2.30 13.25
C TRP A 22 -0.37 1.01 12.53
N TYR A 23 0.34 -0.10 12.75
CA TYR A 23 -0.04 -1.39 12.16
C TYR A 23 -1.38 -1.90 12.68
N ARG A 24 -1.65 -1.72 13.99
CA ARG A 24 -2.93 -2.13 14.58
C ARG A 24 -4.09 -1.32 14.04
N ASP A 25 -3.92 -0.01 13.91
CA ASP A 25 -4.96 0.89 13.42
C ASP A 25 -5.25 0.63 11.95
N ARG A 26 -4.20 0.53 11.11
CA ARG A 26 -4.37 0.14 9.70
C ARG A 26 -4.99 -1.23 9.55
N LEU A 27 -4.59 -2.23 10.34
CA LEU A 27 -5.18 -3.56 10.26
C LEU A 27 -6.68 -3.53 10.60
N ARG A 28 -7.11 -2.71 11.56
CA ARG A 28 -8.54 -2.54 11.88
C ARG A 28 -9.30 -1.92 10.72
N GLU A 29 -8.74 -0.88 10.10
CA GLU A 29 -9.33 -0.23 8.91
C GLU A 29 -9.52 -1.23 7.77
N GLU A 30 -8.46 -1.95 7.35
CA GLU A 30 -8.57 -2.92 6.24
C GLU A 30 -9.55 -4.08 6.54
N LEU A 31 -9.62 -4.51 7.81
CA LEU A 31 -10.58 -5.53 8.21
C LEU A 31 -12.02 -5.02 8.16
N GLN A 32 -12.25 -3.74 8.45
CA GLN A 32 -13.55 -3.11 8.29
C GLN A 32 -13.90 -2.96 6.80
N GLU A 33 -13.00 -2.43 5.97
CA GLU A 33 -13.21 -2.29 4.52
C GLU A 33 -13.49 -3.65 3.86
N ARG A 34 -12.79 -4.71 4.31
CA ARG A 34 -13.05 -6.08 3.86
C ARG A 34 -14.45 -6.58 4.23
N ARG A 35 -15.00 -6.19 5.39
CA ARG A 35 -16.36 -6.58 5.81
C ARG A 35 -17.41 -5.87 4.98
N GLU A 36 -17.15 -4.63 4.61
CA GLU A 36 -18.01 -3.81 3.76
C GLU A 36 -17.93 -4.18 2.28
N ALA A 37 -16.85 -4.87 1.86
CA ALA A 37 -16.66 -5.32 0.49
C ALA A 37 -17.77 -6.28 0.03
N VAL A 38 -18.43 -5.92 -1.07
CA VAL A 38 -19.54 -6.69 -1.64
C VAL A 38 -19.02 -7.62 -2.73
N THR A 39 -18.20 -7.09 -3.65
CA THR A 39 -17.75 -7.82 -4.85
C THR A 39 -16.55 -8.71 -4.58
N LEU A 40 -16.33 -9.72 -5.43
CA LEU A 40 -15.17 -10.60 -5.33
C LEU A 40 -13.84 -9.85 -5.52
N LEU A 41 -13.81 -8.85 -6.40
CA LEU A 41 -12.63 -8.02 -6.64
C LEU A 41 -12.34 -7.12 -5.44
N GLN A 42 -13.35 -6.48 -4.85
CA GLN A 42 -13.18 -5.71 -3.61
C GLN A 42 -12.67 -6.62 -2.49
N LYS A 43 -13.30 -7.78 -2.28
CA LYS A 43 -12.84 -8.75 -1.27
C LYS A 43 -11.40 -9.20 -1.51
N LEU A 44 -10.98 -9.39 -2.75
CA LEU A 44 -9.59 -9.71 -3.10
C LEU A 44 -8.65 -8.55 -2.78
N SER A 45 -9.03 -7.33 -3.16
CA SER A 45 -8.30 -6.08 -2.88
C SER A 45 -8.06 -5.90 -1.38
N GLU A 46 -9.11 -5.96 -0.57
CA GLU A 46 -9.01 -5.74 0.88
C GLU A 46 -8.28 -6.90 1.57
N THR A 47 -8.42 -8.12 1.04
CA THR A 47 -7.62 -9.25 1.53
C THR A 47 -6.12 -9.05 1.26
N ALA A 48 -5.77 -8.52 0.10
CA ALA A 48 -4.38 -8.21 -0.23
C ALA A 48 -3.82 -7.10 0.68
N ASP A 49 -4.64 -6.13 1.08
CA ASP A 49 -4.22 -5.05 1.97
C ASP A 49 -3.97 -5.54 3.40
N VAL A 50 -4.84 -6.41 3.92
CA VAL A 50 -4.58 -7.13 5.18
C VAL A 50 -3.26 -7.92 5.11
N PHE A 51 -3.03 -8.67 4.03
CA PHE A 51 -1.81 -9.48 3.87
C PHE A 51 -0.56 -8.62 3.77
N TYR A 52 -0.66 -7.46 3.12
CA TYR A 52 0.41 -6.49 3.04
C TYR A 52 0.81 -5.98 4.43
N ILE A 53 -0.15 -5.53 5.24
CA ILE A 53 0.10 -5.02 6.60
C ILE A 53 0.76 -6.08 7.46
N LEU A 54 0.25 -7.31 7.45
CA LEU A 54 0.79 -8.41 8.25
C LEU A 54 2.22 -8.77 7.83
N SER A 55 2.46 -8.87 6.52
CA SER A 55 3.80 -9.17 6.00
C SER A 55 4.79 -8.03 6.28
N ARG A 56 4.35 -6.78 6.22
CA ARG A 56 5.17 -5.60 6.53
C ARG A 56 5.48 -5.49 8.02
N ALA A 57 4.51 -5.72 8.90
CA ALA A 57 4.73 -5.74 10.34
C ALA A 57 5.78 -6.80 10.73
N THR A 58 5.71 -7.97 10.09
CA THR A 58 6.69 -9.04 10.28
C THR A 58 8.07 -8.63 9.77
N HIS A 59 8.16 -7.98 8.61
CA HIS A 59 9.42 -7.43 8.08
C HIS A 59 10.03 -6.39 9.04
N ASP A 60 9.19 -5.56 9.65
CA ASP A 60 9.61 -4.49 10.57
C ASP A 60 9.84 -4.99 12.01
N GLY A 61 9.92 -6.30 12.20
CA GLY A 61 10.32 -6.94 13.46
C GLY A 61 9.22 -7.03 14.51
N TYR A 62 7.95 -6.89 14.13
CA TYR A 62 6.81 -7.12 15.01
C TYR A 62 6.27 -8.54 14.78
N PRO A 63 6.67 -9.53 15.60
CA PRO A 63 6.19 -10.90 15.44
C PRO A 63 4.69 -10.95 15.72
N LEU A 64 3.92 -11.38 14.72
CA LEU A 64 2.52 -11.73 14.91
C LEU A 64 2.47 -13.04 15.68
N GLN A 65 2.22 -12.97 16.98
CA GLN A 65 2.33 -14.11 17.89
C GLN A 65 1.16 -15.11 17.79
N GLN A 66 0.19 -14.94 16.88
CA GLN A 66 -1.03 -15.77 16.85
C GLN A 66 -1.48 -16.19 15.44
N SER A 67 -1.43 -17.52 15.26
CA SER A 67 -2.32 -18.35 14.42
C SER A 67 -2.59 -17.88 12.99
N VAL A 68 -1.70 -18.27 12.08
CA VAL A 68 -1.97 -18.27 10.63
C VAL A 68 -3.07 -19.32 10.36
N PRO A 69 -4.24 -18.95 9.81
CA PRO A 69 -5.26 -19.92 9.41
C PRO A 69 -4.68 -20.88 8.35
N PRO A 70 -5.16 -22.14 8.26
CA PRO A 70 -4.55 -23.19 7.45
C PRO A 70 -4.25 -22.68 6.05
N PHE A 71 -2.96 -22.67 5.72
CA PHE A 71 -2.43 -22.13 4.48
C PHE A 71 -3.04 -22.88 3.30
N ARG A 72 -3.93 -22.24 2.54
CA ARG A 72 -4.44 -22.79 1.27
C ARG A 72 -3.54 -22.31 0.14
N PRO A 73 -2.60 -23.13 -0.35
CA PRO A 73 -1.47 -22.67 -1.15
C PRO A 73 -1.89 -21.94 -2.43
N MET A 74 -2.86 -22.44 -3.19
CA MET A 74 -3.27 -21.80 -4.46
C MET A 74 -3.98 -20.45 -4.28
N ARG A 75 -4.96 -20.37 -3.37
CA ARG A 75 -5.69 -19.11 -3.14
C ARG A 75 -4.79 -18.04 -2.54
N HIS A 76 -3.87 -18.43 -1.65
CA HIS A 76 -2.93 -17.50 -1.04
C HIS A 76 -1.90 -17.00 -2.07
N MET A 77 -1.44 -17.86 -2.98
CA MET A 77 -0.55 -17.45 -4.08
C MET A 77 -1.16 -16.33 -4.93
N LEU A 78 -2.44 -16.44 -5.34
CA LEU A 78 -3.11 -15.39 -6.11
C LEU A 78 -3.23 -14.07 -5.35
N ILE A 79 -3.52 -14.13 -4.05
CA ILE A 79 -3.56 -12.94 -3.18
C ILE A 79 -2.17 -12.29 -3.12
N TYR A 80 -1.10 -13.06 -2.93
CA TYR A 80 0.26 -12.53 -2.88
C TYR A 80 0.72 -11.96 -4.22
N ALA A 81 0.40 -12.61 -5.34
CA ALA A 81 0.71 -12.09 -6.67
C ALA A 81 0.00 -10.75 -6.92
N TYR A 82 -1.32 -10.70 -6.64
CA TYR A 82 -2.10 -9.48 -6.76
C TYR A 82 -1.59 -8.37 -5.82
N MET A 83 -1.26 -8.71 -4.57
CA MET A 83 -0.68 -7.78 -3.59
C MET A 83 0.63 -7.17 -4.10
N ILE A 84 1.59 -8.00 -4.53
CA ILE A 84 2.88 -7.53 -5.04
C ILE A 84 2.66 -6.58 -6.22
N LEU A 85 1.79 -6.95 -7.17
CA LEU A 85 1.49 -6.12 -8.33
C LEU A 85 0.85 -4.79 -7.90
N LYS A 86 -0.25 -4.84 -7.14
CA LYS A 86 -1.00 -3.66 -6.65
C LYS A 86 -0.07 -2.65 -5.97
N TYR A 87 0.77 -3.12 -5.05
CA TYR A 87 1.62 -2.24 -4.25
C TYR A 87 2.88 -1.79 -4.99
N THR A 88 3.44 -2.61 -5.89
CA THR A 88 4.55 -2.18 -6.75
C THR A 88 4.10 -1.13 -7.77
N SER A 89 2.90 -1.29 -8.34
CA SER A 89 2.30 -0.29 -9.22
C SER A 89 2.05 1.04 -8.49
N ARG A 90 1.51 1.01 -7.27
CA ARG A 90 1.34 2.22 -6.44
C ARG A 90 2.68 2.91 -6.14
N TRP A 91 3.67 2.13 -5.71
CA TRP A 91 5.02 2.64 -5.45
C TRP A 91 5.61 3.33 -6.68
N LEU A 92 5.53 2.68 -7.84
CA LEU A 92 6.04 3.24 -9.09
C LEU A 92 5.28 4.51 -9.49
N PHE A 93 3.94 4.50 -9.37
CA PHE A 93 3.11 5.66 -9.68
C PHE A 93 3.51 6.88 -8.87
N TYR A 94 3.61 6.78 -7.54
CA TYR A 94 4.00 7.91 -6.69
C TYR A 94 5.40 8.42 -7.00
N ARG A 95 6.35 7.53 -7.31
CA ARG A 95 7.71 7.93 -7.71
C ARG A 95 7.74 8.66 -9.05
N VAL A 96 6.96 8.19 -10.02
CA VAL A 96 6.84 8.85 -11.34
C VAL A 96 6.16 10.20 -11.19
N ALA A 97 5.04 10.27 -10.47
CA ALA A 97 4.31 11.52 -10.21
C ALA A 97 5.18 12.56 -9.50
N ALA A 98 5.95 12.15 -8.49
CA ALA A 98 6.89 13.02 -7.80
C ALA A 98 8.02 13.50 -8.72
N ALA A 99 8.55 12.64 -9.60
CA ALA A 99 9.57 13.00 -10.56
C ALA A 99 9.07 14.03 -11.60
N THR A 100 7.83 13.87 -12.07
CA THR A 100 7.22 14.78 -13.05
C THR A 100 6.83 16.12 -12.44
N ALA A 101 6.32 16.13 -11.20
CA ALA A 101 5.90 17.35 -10.52
C ALA A 101 7.10 18.19 -10.03
N CYS A 102 8.13 17.56 -9.45
CA CYS A 102 9.24 18.29 -8.83
C CYS A 102 10.42 18.60 -9.78
N ARG A 103 10.40 18.11 -11.03
CA ARG A 103 11.52 18.17 -12.01
C ARG A 103 12.89 17.83 -11.40
N SER A 104 12.92 17.05 -10.34
CA SER A 104 14.11 16.73 -9.56
C SER A 104 14.11 15.24 -9.23
N ALA A 105 15.22 14.57 -9.59
CA ALA A 105 15.40 13.15 -9.36
C ALA A 105 15.42 12.77 -7.86
N SER A 106 15.77 13.71 -6.98
CA SER A 106 15.82 13.50 -5.53
C SER A 106 14.43 13.40 -4.88
N ALA A 107 13.41 14.07 -5.42
CA ALA A 107 12.04 13.97 -4.90
C ALA A 107 11.45 12.55 -5.10
N SER A 108 11.87 11.86 -6.16
CA SER A 108 11.40 10.51 -6.48
C SER A 108 11.92 9.42 -5.53
N SER A 109 13.03 9.63 -4.83
CA SER A 109 13.62 8.67 -3.88
C SER A 109 13.16 8.91 -2.43
N GLU A 110 12.57 10.08 -2.17
CA GLU A 110 12.03 10.49 -0.88
C GLU A 110 10.58 10.00 -0.69
N VAL A 111 9.80 9.93 -1.78
CA VAL A 111 8.43 9.41 -1.75
C VAL A 111 8.44 7.89 -1.60
N ARG A 112 8.29 7.46 -0.35
CA ARG A 112 8.18 6.06 0.09
C ARG A 112 6.74 5.75 0.50
N GLU A 113 5.79 6.24 -0.27
CA GLU A 113 4.37 6.03 -0.04
C GLU A 113 3.87 4.89 -0.92
N VAL A 114 3.32 3.86 -0.28
CA VAL A 114 2.84 2.63 -0.92
C VAL A 114 1.39 2.34 -0.52
N ILE A 115 0.96 2.93 0.59
CA ILE A 115 -0.40 2.84 1.09
C ILE A 115 -1.12 4.11 0.70
N ASN A 116 -2.17 3.95 -0.12
CA ASN A 116 -3.06 5.04 -0.46
C ASN A 116 -3.63 5.61 0.84
N PRO A 117 -3.35 6.87 1.18
CA PRO A 117 -4.00 7.48 2.31
C PRO A 117 -5.51 7.52 1.99
N ALA A 118 -6.33 6.96 2.90
CA ALA A 118 -7.78 6.77 2.72
C ALA A 118 -8.51 7.82 1.87
N LYS A 119 -9.40 7.32 0.99
CA LYS A 119 -10.27 7.99 0.01
C LYS A 119 -10.43 9.51 0.20
N ASN A 120 -10.02 10.22 -0.84
CA ASN A 120 -10.48 11.55 -1.28
C ASN A 120 -10.23 12.74 -0.34
N LYS A 121 -9.83 12.55 0.91
CA LYS A 121 -9.47 13.64 1.83
C LYS A 121 -7.97 13.94 1.93
N LYS A 122 -7.12 13.10 1.33
CA LYS A 122 -5.67 13.07 1.66
C LYS A 122 -4.70 13.34 0.52
N ILE A 123 -5.18 13.55 -0.71
CA ILE A 123 -4.30 14.06 -1.79
C ILE A 123 -3.74 15.43 -1.39
N GLY A 124 -4.59 16.30 -0.83
CA GLY A 124 -4.17 17.58 -0.25
C GLY A 124 -3.28 17.45 0.98
N GLU A 125 -3.45 16.43 1.83
CA GLU A 125 -2.56 16.24 3.00
C GLU A 125 -1.17 15.74 2.61
N VAL A 126 -1.07 14.89 1.58
CA VAL A 126 0.23 14.43 1.06
C VAL A 126 0.93 15.57 0.34
N ALA A 127 0.21 16.32 -0.51
CA ALA A 127 0.73 17.50 -1.15
C ALA A 127 1.22 18.54 -0.12
N ALA A 128 0.43 18.84 0.91
CA ALA A 128 0.80 19.77 1.97
C ALA A 128 2.02 19.34 2.80
N ARG A 129 2.20 18.03 3.06
CA ARG A 129 3.38 17.52 3.79
C ARG A 129 4.68 17.65 3.00
N HIS A 130 4.59 17.63 1.68
CA HIS A 130 5.74 17.70 0.77
C HIS A 130 5.87 19.07 0.08
N GLY A 131 5.08 20.07 0.49
CA GLY A 131 5.10 21.42 -0.08
C GLY A 131 4.68 21.49 -1.55
N LEU A 132 3.88 20.53 -2.02
CA LEU A 132 3.43 20.43 -3.40
C LEU A 132 2.10 21.17 -3.59
N ASP A 133 1.94 21.80 -4.77
CA ASP A 133 0.66 22.40 -5.17
C ASP A 133 -0.38 21.30 -5.39
N THR A 134 -1.49 21.40 -4.65
CA THR A 134 -2.58 20.42 -4.66
C THR A 134 -3.25 20.36 -6.04
N VAL A 135 -3.28 21.48 -6.77
CA VAL A 135 -3.97 21.61 -8.06
C VAL A 135 -3.16 20.98 -9.20
N GLU A 136 -1.83 21.08 -9.19
CA GLU A 136 -0.97 20.38 -10.15
C GLU A 136 -0.94 18.87 -9.90
N PHE A 137 -0.91 18.46 -8.63
CA PHE A 137 -0.93 17.05 -8.27
C PHE A 137 -2.25 16.39 -8.67
N GLU A 138 -3.39 17.07 -8.50
CA GLU A 138 -4.70 16.59 -8.97
C GLU A 138 -4.82 16.56 -10.50
N ARG A 139 -4.23 17.51 -11.24
CA ARG A 139 -4.18 17.46 -12.72
C ARG A 139 -3.33 16.31 -13.27
N GLY A 140 -2.33 15.87 -12.50
CA GLY A 140 -1.50 14.71 -12.83
C GLY A 140 -2.16 13.36 -12.54
N LEU A 141 -3.30 13.33 -11.83
CA LEU A 141 -4.13 12.12 -11.70
C LEU A 141 -4.97 11.95 -12.99
N PRO A 142 -4.69 10.95 -13.84
CA PRO A 142 -5.68 10.54 -14.81
C PRO A 142 -6.81 9.86 -14.04
N LEU A 143 -7.94 10.55 -13.95
CA LEU A 143 -9.31 10.06 -13.72
C LEU A 143 -9.41 8.56 -13.37
N LEU A 144 -9.06 8.18 -12.14
CA LEU A 144 -9.57 6.96 -11.51
C LEU A 144 -10.80 7.29 -10.67
N HIS A 145 -11.67 8.10 -11.27
CA HIS A 145 -12.99 8.40 -10.77
C HIS A 145 -14.03 7.92 -11.78
N ASP A 146 -13.91 6.68 -12.27
CA ASP A 146 -15.07 5.95 -12.78
C ASP A 146 -14.86 4.44 -12.78
N ASN A 147 -15.44 3.78 -11.77
CA ASN A 147 -16.52 2.84 -12.05
C ASN A 147 -17.15 2.42 -10.72
N ARG A 148 -18.45 2.70 -10.64
CA ARG A 148 -19.39 2.06 -9.71
C ARG A 148 -19.32 0.54 -9.81
#